data_AF-A0A1H6VRJ3-F1
#
_entry.id   AF-A0A1H6VRJ3-F1
#
_cell.length_a   1.000
_cell.length_b   1.000
_cell.length_c   1.000
_cell.angle_alpha   90.00
_cell.angle_beta   90.00
_cell.angle_gamma   90.00
#
_symmetry.space_group_name_H-M   'P 1'
#
loop_
_entity.id
_entity.type
_entity.pdbx_description
1 polymer ?
#
loop_
_entity_poly.entity_id
_entity_poly.type
_entity_poly.pdbx_seq_one_letter_code
_entity_poly.pdbx_strand_id
1 'polypeptide(L)'
;MMTQFQKEMSNRFTIPLVPLDSSRIQSVRAKIPTNYNPFSYYDKTIISVDTLKNDLEYRTHLENAWWDIIVIDEAHNVAKRGYRSSQRSKLASLLANRSDTLIMLTATPHDGKGQSVASLMNMLDPTAIADE
;
A
#
# COMPACT_ATOMS: atom_id res chain seq x y z
N MET A 1 4.18 -4.71 -14.89
CA MET A 1 2.94 -4.16 -14.30
C MET A 1 3.13 -2.72 -13.81
N MET A 2 4.02 -2.44 -12.85
CA MET A 2 4.22 -1.07 -12.31
C MET A 2 4.46 0.01 -13.37
N THR A 3 5.37 -0.21 -14.33
CA THR A 3 5.64 0.73 -15.42
C THR A 3 4.45 0.92 -16.36
N GLN A 4 3.63 -0.12 -16.54
CA GLN A 4 2.42 -0.03 -17.36
C GLN A 4 1.37 0.83 -16.66
N PHE A 5 1.09 0.55 -15.38
CA PHE A 5 0.15 1.33 -14.57
C PHE A 5 0.57 2.81 -14.52
N GLN A 6 1.85 3.08 -14.30
CA GLN A 6 2.39 4.45 -14.34
C GLN A 6 2.12 5.14 -15.69
N LYS A 7 2.38 4.46 -16.82
CA LYS A 7 2.13 4.99 -18.16
C LYS A 7 0.64 5.24 -18.39
N GLU A 8 -0.23 4.32 -17.97
CA GLU A 8 -1.68 4.46 -18.14
C GLU A 8 -2.23 5.63 -17.32
N MET A 9 -1.79 5.78 -16.07
CA MET A 9 -2.18 6.92 -15.21
C MET A 9 -1.73 8.26 -15.79
N SER A 10 -0.52 8.32 -16.32
CA SER A 10 0.00 9.53 -16.97
C SER A 10 -0.74 9.83 -18.28
N ASN A 11 -0.94 8.84 -19.15
CA ASN A 11 -1.44 9.06 -20.51
C ASN A 11 -2.96 9.25 -20.56
N ARG A 12 -3.71 8.54 -19.70
CA ARG A 12 -5.18 8.58 -19.71
C ARG A 12 -5.77 9.59 -18.76
N PHE A 13 -5.08 9.85 -17.64
CA PHE A 13 -5.62 10.67 -16.55
C PHE A 13 -4.73 11.87 -16.18
N THR A 14 -3.58 12.03 -16.83
CA THR A 14 -2.63 13.12 -16.53
C THR A 14 -2.17 13.10 -15.06
N ILE A 15 -2.07 11.91 -14.48
CA ILE A 15 -1.57 11.69 -13.11
C ILE A 15 -0.16 11.09 -13.19
N PRO A 16 0.90 11.91 -13.04
CA PRO A 16 2.26 11.40 -13.06
C PRO A 16 2.62 10.77 -11.71
N LEU A 17 2.71 9.44 -11.67
CA LEU A 17 3.18 8.71 -10.49
C LEU A 17 4.70 8.60 -10.49
N VAL A 18 5.34 8.96 -9.37
CA VAL A 18 6.79 8.80 -9.19
C VAL A 18 7.09 7.40 -8.63
N PRO A 19 7.85 6.56 -9.34
CA PRO A 19 8.18 5.23 -8.85
C PRO A 19 9.19 5.37 -7.73
N LEU A 20 8.91 4.79 -6.56
CA LEU A 20 9.85 4.70 -5.45
C LEU A 20 10.32 3.26 -5.28
N ASP A 21 11.60 3.03 -5.56
CA ASP A 21 12.32 1.82 -5.15
C ASP A 21 13.23 2.13 -3.95
N SER A 22 13.86 1.10 -3.38
CA SER A 22 14.75 1.27 -2.22
C SER A 22 15.88 2.27 -2.46
N SER A 23 16.47 2.28 -3.67
CA SER A 23 17.58 3.18 -4.01
C SER A 23 17.14 4.64 -4.08
N ARG A 24 15.94 4.89 -4.62
CA ARG A 24 15.36 6.23 -4.70
C ARG A 24 14.91 6.72 -3.33
N ILE A 25 14.34 5.84 -2.50
CA ILE A 25 14.02 6.19 -1.10
C ILE A 25 15.30 6.60 -0.36
N GLN A 26 16.37 5.82 -0.48
CA GLN A 26 17.67 6.16 0.13
C GLN A 26 18.23 7.49 -0.39
N SER A 27 18.09 7.75 -1.70
CA SER A 27 18.50 9.02 -2.30
C SER A 27 17.67 10.22 -1.80
N VAL A 28 16.38 10.03 -1.57
CA VAL A 28 15.52 11.06 -0.95
C VAL A 28 15.97 11.32 0.48
N ARG A 29 16.22 10.26 1.26
CA ARG A 29 16.71 10.38 2.64
C ARG A 29 18.02 11.15 2.75
N ALA A 30 18.92 11.00 1.79
CA ALA A 30 20.17 11.77 1.77
C ALA A 30 19.98 13.28 1.48
N LYS A 31 18.82 13.67 0.94
CA LYS A 31 18.51 15.05 0.54
C LYS A 31 17.64 15.80 1.55
N ILE A 32 16.98 15.10 2.46
CA ILE A 32 16.05 15.69 3.43
C ILE A 32 16.64 15.63 4.84
N PRO A 33 16.26 16.57 5.74
CA PRO A 33 16.58 16.47 7.15
C PRO A 33 16.12 15.14 7.77
N THR A 34 16.83 14.67 8.80
CA THR A 34 16.56 13.36 9.43
C THR A 34 15.18 13.25 10.08
N ASN A 35 14.55 14.37 10.43
CA ASN A 35 13.20 14.43 10.98
C ASN A 35 12.09 14.47 9.92
N TYR A 36 12.44 14.52 8.63
CA TYR A 36 11.47 14.53 7.54
C TYR A 36 11.15 13.12 7.06
N ASN A 37 9.89 12.88 6.72
CA ASN A 37 9.43 11.60 6.20
C ASN A 37 9.75 11.48 4.70
N PRO A 38 10.52 10.48 4.25
CA PRO A 38 10.87 10.33 2.84
C PRO A 38 9.65 10.07 1.94
N PHE A 39 8.56 9.52 2.48
CA PHE A 39 7.34 9.27 1.71
C PHE A 39 6.52 10.54 1.46
N SER A 40 6.84 11.65 2.13
CA SER A 40 6.22 12.96 1.91
C SER A 40 6.98 13.83 0.90
N TYR A 41 8.10 13.34 0.33
CA TYR A 41 8.92 14.12 -0.59
C TYR A 41 8.29 14.31 -1.97
N TYR A 42 7.58 13.29 -2.46
CA TYR A 42 6.84 13.37 -3.71
C TYR A 42 5.34 13.32 -3.42
N ASP A 43 4.60 14.18 -4.11
CA ASP A 43 3.15 14.31 -3.97
C ASP A 43 2.40 13.02 -4.38
N LYS A 44 2.81 12.36 -5.47
CA LYS A 44 2.16 11.14 -5.98
C LYS A 44 3.18 10.07 -6.31
N THR A 45 3.06 8.91 -5.68
CA THR A 45 4.05 7.83 -5.78
C THR A 45 3.42 6.50 -6.14
N ILE A 46 4.22 5.63 -6.75
CA ILE A 46 3.89 4.22 -6.96
C ILE A 46 5.02 3.36 -6.40
N ILE A 47 4.66 2.39 -5.56
CA ILE A 47 5.63 1.60 -4.80
C ILE A 47 5.19 0.15 -4.82
N SER A 48 6.14 -0.77 -5.03
CA SER A 48 5.88 -2.19 -4.87
C SER A 48 5.73 -2.54 -3.38
N VAL A 49 4.73 -3.36 -3.05
CA VAL A 49 4.58 -3.96 -1.71
C VAL A 49 5.86 -4.69 -1.27
N ASP A 50 6.59 -5.28 -2.21
CA ASP A 50 7.84 -5.99 -1.90
C ASP A 50 8.99 -5.09 -1.47
N THR A 51 8.98 -3.83 -1.94
CA THR A 51 9.93 -2.80 -1.50
C THR A 51 9.66 -2.39 -0.05
N LEU A 52 8.38 -2.29 0.33
CA LEU A 52 7.98 -1.77 1.64
C LEU A 52 7.99 -2.83 2.75
N LYS A 53 7.66 -4.08 2.44
CA LYS A 53 7.37 -5.10 3.47
C LYS A 53 8.58 -5.59 4.27
N ASN A 54 9.80 -5.37 3.76
CA ASN A 54 11.02 -5.99 4.30
C ASN A 54 11.84 -5.06 5.20
N ASP A 55 11.47 -3.78 5.29
CA ASP A 55 12.28 -2.76 5.96
C ASP A 55 11.53 -2.20 7.19
N LEU A 56 12.11 -2.43 8.37
CA LEU A 56 11.55 -1.97 9.64
C LEU A 56 11.58 -0.43 9.74
N GLU A 57 12.57 0.21 9.14
CA GLU A 57 12.69 1.66 9.13
C GLU A 57 11.60 2.30 8.26
N TYR A 58 11.30 1.69 7.11
CA TYR A 58 10.18 2.14 6.28
C TYR A 58 8.86 2.03 7.05
N ARG A 59 8.68 0.98 7.85
CA ARG A 59 7.48 0.83 8.66
C ARG A 59 7.25 2.03 9.59
N THR A 60 8.27 2.49 10.29
CA THR A 60 8.19 3.69 11.15
C THR A 60 7.82 4.93 10.35
N HIS A 61 8.38 5.10 9.16
CA HIS A 61 8.02 6.22 8.29
C HIS A 61 6.58 6.11 7.77
N LEU A 62 6.12 4.93 7.37
CA LEU A 62 4.74 4.70 6.93
C LEU A 62 3.72 4.92 8.07
N GLU A 63 4.09 4.56 9.31
CA GLU A 63 3.28 4.81 10.51
C GLU A 63 3.12 6.31 10.81
N ASN A 64 4.05 7.14 10.35
CA ASN A 64 4.05 8.60 10.52
C ASN A 64 3.74 9.35 9.21
N ALA A 65 3.19 8.66 8.21
CA ALA A 65 2.73 9.26 6.96
C ALA A 65 1.20 9.24 6.90
N TRP A 66 0.64 10.19 6.17
CA TRP A 66 -0.79 10.26 5.86
C TRP A 66 -0.96 10.60 4.39
N TRP A 67 -1.92 9.96 3.74
CA TRP A 67 -2.27 10.20 2.33
C TRP A 67 -3.76 10.49 2.20
N ASP A 68 -4.14 11.36 1.28
CA ASP A 68 -5.57 11.54 0.98
C ASP A 68 -6.17 10.25 0.40
N ILE A 69 -5.42 9.59 -0.48
CA ILE A 69 -5.86 8.38 -1.18
C ILE A 69 -4.73 7.35 -1.23
N ILE A 70 -5.04 6.11 -0.85
CA ILE A 70 -4.20 4.94 -1.11
C ILE A 70 -4.93 4.01 -2.06
N VAL A 71 -4.22 3.54 -3.09
CA VAL A 71 -4.71 2.52 -4.02
C VAL A 71 -3.87 1.27 -3.90
N ILE A 72 -4.49 0.14 -3.57
CA ILE A 72 -3.85 -1.18 -3.57
C ILE A 72 -4.34 -1.96 -4.78
N ASP A 73 -3.45 -2.13 -5.76
CA ASP A 73 -3.70 -3.00 -6.91
C ASP A 73 -3.40 -4.46 -6.57
N GLU A 74 -4.11 -5.37 -7.24
CA GLU A 74 -4.09 -6.82 -6.98
C GLU A 74 -4.25 -7.18 -5.49
N ALA A 75 -5.28 -6.61 -4.85
CA ALA A 75 -5.52 -6.69 -3.41
C ALA A 75 -5.61 -8.13 -2.85
N HIS A 76 -5.91 -9.12 -3.70
CA HIS A 76 -5.85 -10.54 -3.30
C HIS A 76 -4.46 -11.00 -2.82
N ASN A 77 -3.39 -10.25 -3.14
CA ASN A 77 -2.03 -10.51 -2.67
C ASN A 77 -1.78 -10.05 -1.22
N VAL A 78 -2.63 -9.17 -0.69
CA VAL A 78 -2.53 -8.65 0.68
C VAL A 78 -3.58 -9.24 1.64
N ALA A 79 -4.55 -10.00 1.12
CA ALA A 79 -5.52 -10.71 1.93
C ALA A 79 -4.86 -11.69 2.93
N LYS A 80 -5.42 -11.82 4.13
CA LYS A 80 -5.01 -12.89 5.07
C LYS A 80 -5.44 -14.26 4.53
N ARG A 81 -4.60 -15.27 4.73
CA ARG A 81 -4.88 -16.67 4.39
C ARG A 81 -4.70 -17.52 5.64
N GLY A 82 -5.81 -17.80 6.34
CA GLY A 82 -5.82 -18.46 7.65
C GLY A 82 -5.25 -17.58 8.76
N TYR A 83 -4.89 -18.19 9.89
CA TYR A 83 -4.52 -17.47 11.13
C TYR A 83 -3.20 -16.68 11.07
N ARG A 84 -2.29 -16.99 10.13
CA ARG A 84 -0.98 -16.32 10.06
C ARG A 84 -1.03 -15.13 9.09
N SER A 85 -0.86 -13.92 9.63
CA SER A 85 -0.74 -12.71 8.81
C SER A 85 0.61 -12.62 8.10
N SER A 86 0.59 -12.53 6.77
CA SER A 86 1.79 -12.33 5.95
C SER A 86 2.35 -10.92 6.12
N GLN A 87 3.62 -10.69 5.76
CA GLN A 87 4.20 -9.33 5.79
C GLN A 87 3.44 -8.36 4.87
N ARG A 88 2.94 -8.85 3.73
CA ARG A 88 2.09 -8.07 2.81
C ARG A 88 0.78 -7.67 3.45
N SER A 89 0.11 -8.60 4.13
CA SER A 89 -1.14 -8.34 4.84
C SER A 89 -0.96 -7.36 6.01
N LYS A 90 0.13 -7.49 6.77
CA LYS A 90 0.47 -6.55 7.85
C LYS A 90 0.72 -5.15 7.32
N LEU A 91 1.46 -5.04 6.21
CA LEU A 91 1.72 -3.75 5.56
C LEU A 91 0.42 -3.12 5.03
N ALA A 92 -0.43 -3.88 4.34
CA ALA A 92 -1.70 -3.36 3.85
C ALA A 92 -2.62 -2.93 5.01
N SER A 93 -2.68 -3.69 6.10
CA SER A 93 -3.45 -3.32 7.29
C SER A 93 -2.93 -2.02 7.93
N LEU A 94 -1.61 -1.82 7.93
CA LEU A 94 -1.01 -0.56 8.37
C LEU A 94 -1.46 0.58 7.45
N LEU A 95 -1.28 0.43 6.14
CA LEU A 95 -1.61 1.47 5.16
C LEU A 95 -3.11 1.80 5.13
N ALA A 96 -3.98 0.83 5.35
CA ALA A 96 -5.43 1.04 5.41
C ALA A 96 -5.86 2.07 6.46
N ASN A 97 -5.05 2.26 7.50
CA ASN A 97 -5.29 3.23 8.58
C ASN A 97 -4.48 4.52 8.43
N ARG A 98 -3.89 4.77 7.26
CA ARG A 98 -3.02 5.93 6.97
C ARG A 98 -3.56 6.78 5.83
N SER A 99 -4.86 6.70 5.56
CA SER A 99 -5.50 7.51 4.52
C SER A 99 -6.95 7.84 4.79
N ASP A 100 -7.42 8.94 4.20
CA ASP A 100 -8.84 9.31 4.21
C ASP A 100 -9.66 8.40 3.30
N THR A 101 -9.06 7.91 2.21
CA THR A 101 -9.71 7.00 1.25
C THR A 101 -8.80 5.84 0.86
N LEU A 102 -9.30 4.62 1.02
CA LEU A 102 -8.65 3.40 0.55
C LEU A 102 -9.42 2.80 -0.63
N ILE A 103 -8.73 2.60 -1.76
CA ILE A 103 -9.26 1.93 -2.95
C ILE A 103 -8.52 0.61 -3.14
N MET A 104 -9.24 -0.50 -3.26
CA MET A 104 -8.66 -1.81 -3.55
C MET A 104 -9.14 -2.32 -4.90
N LEU A 105 -8.20 -2.72 -5.75
CA LEU A 105 -8.46 -3.31 -7.06
C LEU A 105 -8.08 -4.78 -7.02
N THR A 106 -8.96 -5.67 -7.46
CA THR A 106 -8.63 -7.09 -7.60
C THR A 106 -9.57 -7.75 -8.60
N ALA A 107 -9.01 -8.55 -9.51
CA ALA A 107 -9.81 -9.38 -10.42
C ALA A 107 -10.31 -10.67 -9.75
N THR A 108 -9.70 -11.08 -8.62
CA THR A 108 -10.00 -12.34 -7.93
C THR A 108 -10.07 -12.08 -6.42
N PRO A 109 -11.18 -11.54 -5.90
CA PRO A 109 -11.27 -11.17 -4.48
C PRO A 109 -11.17 -12.40 -3.56
N HIS A 110 -11.55 -13.57 -4.05
CA HIS A 110 -11.48 -14.84 -3.35
C HIS A 110 -10.41 -15.77 -3.94
N ASP A 111 -9.75 -16.51 -3.07
CA ASP A 111 -8.99 -17.73 -3.38
C ASP A 111 -9.86 -19.00 -3.18
N GLY A 112 -11.19 -18.83 -3.20
CA GLY A 112 -12.18 -19.85 -2.85
C GLY A 112 -12.48 -19.97 -1.34
N LYS A 113 -11.83 -19.16 -0.48
CA LYS A 113 -12.06 -19.16 0.98
C LYS A 113 -12.71 -17.85 1.42
N GLY A 114 -13.79 -17.93 2.21
CA GLY A 114 -14.49 -16.73 2.72
C GLY A 114 -13.58 -15.81 3.56
N GLN A 115 -12.59 -16.37 4.24
CA GLN A 115 -11.62 -15.62 5.06
C GLN A 115 -10.79 -14.60 4.28
N SER A 116 -10.43 -14.88 3.02
CA SER A 116 -9.61 -13.94 2.24
C SER A 116 -10.41 -12.70 1.84
N VAL A 117 -11.69 -12.88 1.47
CA VAL A 117 -12.61 -11.79 1.21
C VAL A 117 -12.92 -11.02 2.50
N ALA A 118 -13.18 -11.74 3.60
CA ALA A 118 -13.48 -11.11 4.88
C ALA A 118 -12.34 -10.21 5.35
N SER A 119 -11.09 -10.69 5.21
CA SER A 119 -9.92 -9.91 5.55
C SER A 119 -9.77 -8.64 4.72
N LEU A 120 -10.19 -8.63 3.46
CA LEU A 120 -10.17 -7.42 2.63
C LEU A 120 -11.29 -6.48 3.05
N MET A 121 -12.50 -6.99 3.29
CA MET A 121 -13.62 -6.17 3.76
C MET A 121 -13.30 -5.50 5.10
N ASN A 122 -12.70 -6.24 6.03
CA ASN A 122 -12.27 -5.70 7.32
C ASN A 122 -11.14 -4.65 7.22
N MET A 123 -10.39 -4.61 6.10
CA MET A 123 -9.45 -3.50 5.84
C MET A 123 -10.16 -2.23 5.37
N LEU A 124 -11.29 -2.35 4.65
CA LEU A 124 -12.09 -1.20 4.21
C LEU A 124 -12.98 -0.66 5.33
N ASP A 125 -13.64 -1.57 6.04
CA ASP A 125 -14.55 -1.30 7.12
C ASP A 125 -14.37 -2.39 8.20
N PRO A 126 -13.70 -2.07 9.31
CA PRO A 126 -13.48 -3.01 10.40
C PRO A 126 -14.76 -3.55 11.05
N THR A 127 -15.91 -2.95 10.76
CA THR A 127 -17.22 -3.34 11.31
C THR A 127 -18.08 -4.14 10.34
N ALA A 128 -17.63 -4.30 9.08
CA ALA A 128 -18.41 -4.96 8.04
C ALA A 128 -18.69 -6.44 8.35
N ILE A 129 -17.76 -7.13 9.03
CA ILE A 129 -17.88 -8.55 9.37
C ILE A 129 -17.55 -8.72 10.84
N ALA A 130 -18.59 -8.91 11.65
CA ALA A 130 -18.47 -9.34 13.02
C ALA A 130 -18.04 -10.82 13.05
N ASP A 131 -16.90 -11.09 13.68
CA ASP A 131 -16.29 -12.41 13.90
C ASP A 131 -15.47 -13.00 12.71
N GLU A 132 -14.14 -12.84 12.78
CA GLU A 132 -13.13 -13.63 12.05
C GLU A 132 -12.52 -14.73 12.94
#